data_AF-A0A1Y3MZ04-F1
#
_entry.id   AF-A0A1Y3MZ04-F1
#
_cell.length_a   1.000
_cell.length_b   1.000
_cell.length_c   1.000
_cell.angle_alpha   90.00
_cell.angle_beta   90.00
_cell.angle_gamma   90.00
#
_symmetry.space_group_name_H-M   'P 1'
#
loop_
_entity.id
_entity.type
_entity.pdbx_description
1 polymer ?
#
loop_
_entity_poly.entity_id
_entity_poly.type
_entity_poly.pdbx_seq_one_letter_code
_entity_poly.pdbx_strand_id
1 'polypeptide(L)' 'MSVANVFQIVKCPITCHSFNKDRSEVAICPNTNEIHIYKKKGNSWELGNVLKEIFIAA' A
#
# COMPACT_ATOMS: atom_id res chain seq x y z
N MET A 1 2.31 -5.45 27.97
CA MET A 1 2.98 -5.43 26.65
C MET A 1 1.91 -5.26 25.59
N SER A 2 2.04 -4.26 24.72
CA SER A 2 1.20 -4.14 23.52
C SER A 2 1.64 -5.21 22.52
N VAL A 3 0.72 -6.02 22.01
CA VAL A 3 1.02 -7.01 20.97
C VAL A 3 1.10 -6.31 19.61
N ALA A 4 2.10 -6.67 18.80
CA ALA A 4 2.18 -6.17 17.44
C ALA A 4 1.03 -6.76 16.60
N ASN A 5 0.28 -5.90 15.90
CA ASN A 5 -0.71 -6.36 14.94
C ASN A 5 -0.04 -6.63 13.59
N VAL A 6 -0.12 -7.87 13.11
CA VAL A 6 0.47 -8.31 11.84
C VAL A 6 -0.64 -8.49 10.81
N PHE A 7 -0.48 -7.87 9.64
CA PHE A 7 -1.42 -7.97 8.53
C PHE A 7 -0.69 -8.39 7.25
N GLN A 8 -1.24 -9.36 6.52
CA GLN A 8 -0.75 -9.74 5.20
C GLN A 8 -1.46 -8.89 4.13
N ILE A 9 -0.80 -7.82 3.67
CA ILE A 9 -1.40 -6.85 2.71
C ILE A 9 -1.10 -7.27 1.26
N VAL A 10 0.16 -7.59 0.97
CA VAL A 10 0.62 -7.97 -0.38
C VAL A 10 1.50 -9.22 -0.29
N LYS A 11 1.37 -10.14 -1.24
CA LYS A 11 2.14 -11.40 -1.30
C LYS A 11 3.34 -11.29 -2.26
N CYS A 12 4.10 -10.20 -2.20
CA CYS A 12 5.32 -10.02 -2.98
C CYS A 12 6.34 -9.17 -2.20
N PRO A 13 7.63 -9.20 -2.56
CA PRO A 13 8.60 -8.24 -2.06
C PRO A 13 8.15 -6.81 -2.38
N ILE A 14 8.44 -5.88 -1.47
CA ILE A 14 8.14 -4.46 -1.64
C ILE A 14 9.42 -3.64 -1.49
N THR A 15 9.51 -2.53 -2.21
CA THR A 15 10.68 -1.62 -2.15
C THR A 15 10.43 -0.44 -1.22
N CYS A 16 9.17 -0.01 -1.08
CA CYS A 16 8.79 1.05 -0.14
C CYS A 16 7.34 0.89 0.34
N HIS A 17 7.07 1.51 1.48
CA HIS A 17 5.73 1.68 2.04
C HIS A 17 5.63 3.02 2.78
N SER A 18 4.43 3.60 2.82
CA SER A 18 4.17 4.83 3.60
C SER A 18 2.73 4.85 4.07
N PHE A 19 2.52 5.21 5.34
CA PHE A 19 1.19 5.40 5.91
C PHE A 19 0.76 6.86 5.79
N ASN A 20 -0.54 7.08 5.62
CA ASN A 20 -1.14 8.39 5.82
C ASN A 20 -1.17 8.77 7.32
N LYS A 21 -1.50 10.04 7.62
CA LYS A 21 -1.43 10.62 8.98
C LYS A 21 -2.20 9.82 10.03
N ASP A 22 -3.39 9.31 9.68
CA ASP A 22 -4.28 8.59 10.59
C ASP A 22 -4.14 7.06 10.50
N ARG A 23 -3.21 6.57 9.66
CA ARG A 23 -2.95 5.13 9.40
C ARG A 23 -4.18 4.37 8.88
N SER A 24 -5.13 5.08 8.28
CA SER A 24 -6.28 4.47 7.61
C SER A 24 -5.92 3.93 6.22
N GLU A 25 -4.84 4.42 5.62
CA GLU A 25 -4.36 4.02 4.30
C GLU A 25 -2.84 3.80 4.29
N VAL A 26 -2.40 2.93 3.38
CA VAL A 26 -0.98 2.65 3.15
C VAL A 26 -0.70 2.61 1.65
N ALA A 27 0.30 3.37 1.22
CA ALA A 27 0.87 3.30 -0.12
C ALA A 27 2.01 2.27 -0.12
N ILE A 28 2.02 1.34 -1.08
CA ILE A 28 3.00 0.27 -1.21
C ILE A 28 3.52 0.24 -2.64
N CYS A 29 4.84 0.09 -2.82
CA CYS A 29 5.44 -0.22 -4.11
C CYS A 29 5.78 -1.71 -4.18
N PRO A 30 5.03 -2.52 -4.96
CA PRO A 30 5.28 -3.96 -5.11
C PRO A 30 6.45 -4.25 -6.07
N ASN A 31 7.54 -3.47 -5.97
CA ASN A 31 8.70 -3.55 -6.85
C ASN A 31 8.35 -3.36 -8.35
N THR A 32 7.38 -2.51 -8.63
CA THR A 32 6.98 -2.11 -9.99
C THR A 32 6.95 -0.58 -10.10
N ASN A 33 6.67 -0.04 -11.29
CA ASN A 33 6.41 1.38 -11.50
C ASN A 33 5.00 1.82 -11.05
N GLU A 34 4.37 1.04 -10.18
CA GLU A 34 3.05 1.30 -9.64
C GLU A 34 3.13 1.49 -8.12
N ILE A 35 2.27 2.36 -7.60
CA ILE A 35 2.03 2.53 -6.17
C ILE A 35 0.60 2.10 -5.89
N HIS A 36 0.46 1.06 -5.07
CA HIS A 36 -0.82 0.51 -4.65
C HIS A 36 -1.24 1.16 -3.34
N ILE A 37 -2.39 1.81 -3.31
CA ILE A 37 -2.96 2.44 -2.11
C ILE A 37 -4.02 1.52 -1.55
N TYR A 38 -3.74 0.94 -0.38
CA TYR A 38 -4.66 0.09 0.35
C TYR A 38 -5.35 0.89 1.47
N LYS A 39 -6.64 0.63 1.67
CA LYS A 39 -7.45 1.19 2.74
C LYS A 39 -7.78 0.13 3.78
N LYS A 40 -7.65 0.49 5.05
CA LYS A 40 -7.96 -0.40 6.18
C LYS A 40 -9.47 -0.58 6.30
N LYS A 41 -9.92 -1.82 6.47
CA LYS A 41 -11.32 -2.18 6.72
C LYS A 41 -11.40 -3.23 7.82
N GLY A 42 -11.56 -2.78 9.06
CA GLY A 42 -11.49 -3.65 10.24
C GLY A 42 -10.10 -4.30 10.35
N ASN A 43 -10.07 -5.63 10.18
CA ASN A 43 -8.85 -6.45 10.23
C ASN A 43 -8.27 -6.79 8.84
N SER A 44 -8.80 -6.21 7.77
CA SER A 44 -8.30 -6.40 6.41
C SER A 44 -7.86 -5.08 5.76
N TRP A 45 -7.20 -5.21 4.62
CA TRP A 45 -6.78 -4.12 3.76
C TRP A 45 -7.31 -4.38 2.36
N GLU A 46 -8.02 -3.41 1.79
CA GLU A 46 -8.61 -3.49 0.45
C GLU A 46 -7.87 -2.51 -0.48
N LEU A 47 -7.54 -2.96 -1.70
CA LEU A 47 -6.90 -2.11 -2.70
C LEU A 47 -7.91 -1.05 -3.17
N GLY A 48 -7.60 0.23 -2.92
CA GLY A 48 -8.45 1.35 -3.32
C GLY A 48 -8.02 1.95 -4.67
N ASN A 49 -6.74 2.29 -4.79
CA ASN A 49 -6.22 2.98 -5.96
C ASN A 49 -4.86 2.41 -6.37
N VAL A 50 -4.56 2.53 -7.66
CA VAL A 50 -3.23 2.26 -8.22
C VAL A 50 -2.77 3.54 -8.92
N LEU A 51 -1.69 4.13 -8.42
CA LEU A 51 -1.00 5.21 -9.12
C LEU A 51 0.06 4.60 -10.01
N LYS A 52 0.17 5.07 -11.24
CA LYS A 52 1.14 4.58 -12.21
C LYS A 52 1.79 5.77 -12.90
N GLU A 53 3.10 5.69 -13.07
CA GLU A 53 3.79 6.64 -13.95
C GLU A 53 3.32 6.42 -15.39
N ILE A 54 2.76 7.47 -16.01
CA ILE A 54 2.38 7.46 -17.42
C ILE A 54 3.43 8.27 -18.19
N PHE A 55 4.14 7.62 -19.11
CA PHE A 55 4.88 8.32 -20.16
C PHE A 55 3.91 8.70 -21.27
N ILE A 56 3.61 9.99 -21.40
CA ILE A 56 3.05 10.53 -22.64
C ILE A 56 4.24 10.98 -23.47
N ALA A 57 4.52 10.28 -24.57
CA ALA A 57 5.45 10.77 -25.57
C ALA A 57 4.79 11.95 -26.28
N ALA A 58 5.37 13.14 -26.12
CA ALA A 58 5.01 14.35 -26.87
C ALA A 58 5.80 14.41 -28.18
#